data_AF-A0AAX2M736-F1
#
_entry.id   AF-A0AAX2M736-F1
#
_cell.length_a   1.000
_cell.length_b   1.000
_cell.length_c   1.000
_cell.angle_alpha   90.00
_cell.angle_beta   90.00
_cell.angle_gamma   90.00
#
_symmetry.space_group_name_H-M   'P 1'
#
loop_
_entity.id
_entity.type
_entity.pdbx_description
1 polymer ?
#
loop_
_entity_poly.entity_id
_entity_poly.type
_entity_poly.pdbx_seq_one_letter_code
_entity_poly.pdbx_strand_id
1 'polypeptide(L)'
;MLRIKQSIINQLLQGCGLDELKKAVNTAIALEFSTIPPYLTGLFSIMPGSNQRASALIQSVVTEEMLHLTLASNILIAIGGNPDIVAIGRSLVYPGPLPDKIDNDLQVGLAALSKPQLQNVFMAIERPETKPGEILPAKKCRSLRRSTPANSAPSASSTRRC
;
A
#
# COMPACT_ATOMS: atom_id res chain seq x y z
N MET A 1 -0.87 4.40 3.38
CA MET A 1 -2.24 4.88 3.60
C MET A 1 -2.71 5.66 2.39
N LEU A 2 -3.82 5.20 1.83
CA LEU A 2 -4.43 5.62 0.57
C LEU A 2 -4.72 7.11 0.47
N ARG A 3 -4.57 7.66 -0.74
CA ARG A 3 -4.80 9.07 -1.04
C ARG A 3 -6.29 9.36 -1.18
N ILE A 4 -6.90 10.02 -0.21
CA ILE A 4 -8.31 10.39 -0.27
C ILE A 4 -8.45 11.65 -1.14
N LYS A 5 -9.40 11.65 -2.08
CA LYS A 5 -9.66 12.84 -2.90
C LYS A 5 -10.10 13.99 -1.99
N GLN A 6 -9.34 15.09 -2.00
CA GLN A 6 -9.67 16.30 -1.22
C GLN A 6 -11.08 16.85 -1.51
N SER A 7 -11.60 16.60 -2.71
CA SER A 7 -12.98 16.93 -3.08
C SER A 7 -14.01 16.24 -2.19
N ILE A 8 -13.79 14.96 -1.83
CA ILE A 8 -14.67 14.20 -0.94
C ILE A 8 -14.65 14.82 0.45
N ILE A 9 -13.45 15.12 0.97
CA ILE A 9 -13.29 15.77 2.29
C ILE A 9 -14.00 17.12 2.31
N ASN A 10 -13.77 17.96 1.30
CA ASN A 10 -14.40 19.29 1.23
C ASN A 10 -15.92 19.19 1.12
N GLN A 11 -16.45 18.21 0.39
CA GLN A 11 -17.89 17.96 0.30
C GLN A 11 -18.46 17.53 1.66
N LEU A 12 -17.76 16.69 2.42
CA LEU A 12 -18.16 16.30 3.77
C LEU A 12 -18.16 17.49 4.74
N LEU A 13 -17.17 18.38 4.64
CA LEU A 13 -17.03 19.55 5.53
C LEU A 13 -18.00 20.70 5.24
N GLN A 14 -18.54 20.82 4.02
CA GLN A 14 -19.44 21.92 3.63
C GLN A 14 -20.92 21.67 3.95
N GLY A 15 -21.23 20.68 4.80
CA GLY A 15 -22.60 20.37 5.22
C GLY A 15 -23.18 19.19 4.46
N CYS A 16 -22.53 18.02 4.57
CA CYS A 16 -23.08 16.80 4.00
C CYS A 16 -24.26 16.28 4.83
N GLY A 17 -25.30 15.80 4.16
CA GLY A 17 -26.34 15.03 4.81
C GLY A 17 -25.79 13.69 5.29
N LEU A 18 -26.56 13.04 6.15
CA LEU A 18 -26.24 11.70 6.66
C LEU A 18 -26.04 10.68 5.52
N ASP A 19 -26.77 10.83 4.41
CA ASP A 19 -26.71 9.92 3.28
C ASP A 19 -25.40 10.06 2.49
N GLU A 20 -24.88 11.27 2.31
CA GLU A 20 -23.56 11.49 1.74
C GLU A 20 -22.46 10.88 2.61
N LEU A 21 -22.56 11.03 3.93
CA LEU A 21 -21.61 10.42 4.86
C LEU A 21 -21.65 8.88 4.76
N LYS A 22 -22.84 8.29 4.75
CA LYS A 22 -23.02 6.83 4.56
C LYS A 22 -22.41 6.35 3.25
N LYS A 23 -22.61 7.09 2.15
CA LYS A 23 -21.99 6.79 0.84
C LYS A 23 -20.46 6.83 0.93
N ALA A 24 -19.89 7.87 1.54
CA ALA A 24 -18.44 8.00 1.68
C ALA A 24 -17.83 6.87 2.51
N VAL A 25 -18.47 6.49 3.63
CA VAL A 25 -18.02 5.35 4.45
C VAL A 25 -18.17 4.03 3.68
N ASN A 26 -19.25 3.84 2.93
CA ASN A 26 -19.42 2.64 2.10
C ASN A 26 -18.36 2.53 0.98
N THR A 27 -17.94 3.67 0.41
CA THR A 27 -16.80 3.73 -0.51
C THR A 27 -15.50 3.33 0.18
N ALA A 28 -15.26 3.79 1.42
CA ALA A 28 -14.09 3.37 2.20
C ALA A 28 -14.09 1.85 2.44
N ILE A 29 -15.23 1.26 2.84
CA ILE A 29 -15.37 -0.20 2.99
C ILE A 29 -15.00 -0.93 1.70
N ALA A 30 -15.50 -0.48 0.55
CA ALA A 30 -15.17 -1.07 -0.74
C ALA A 30 -13.67 -0.95 -1.06
N LEU A 31 -13.06 0.19 -0.73
CA LEU A 31 -11.64 0.45 -0.94
C LEU A 31 -10.78 -0.51 -0.09
N GLU A 32 -10.99 -0.59 1.22
CA GLU A 32 -10.26 -1.51 2.11
C GLU A 32 -10.47 -2.97 1.70
N PHE A 33 -11.68 -3.35 1.26
CA PHE A 33 -11.90 -4.70 0.77
C PHE A 33 -11.15 -4.96 -0.55
N SER A 34 -11.03 -3.96 -1.43
CA SER A 34 -10.36 -4.12 -2.72
C SER A 34 -8.86 -4.39 -2.64
N THR A 35 -8.21 -4.07 -1.52
CA THR A 35 -6.75 -4.27 -1.32
C THR A 35 -6.43 -5.67 -0.77
N ILE A 36 -7.37 -6.32 -0.08
CA ILE A 36 -7.17 -7.64 0.52
C ILE A 36 -6.83 -8.73 -0.52
N PRO A 37 -7.58 -8.92 -1.63
CA PRO A 37 -7.28 -9.97 -2.60
C PRO A 37 -5.90 -9.84 -3.28
N PRO A 38 -5.45 -8.65 -3.71
CA PRO A 38 -4.09 -8.45 -4.22
C PRO A 38 -2.99 -8.88 -3.24
N TYR A 39 -3.11 -8.49 -1.96
CA TYR A 39 -2.12 -8.85 -0.94
C TYR A 39 -2.14 -10.34 -0.62
N LEU A 40 -3.32 -10.95 -0.47
CA LEU A 40 -3.44 -12.40 -0.26
C LEU A 40 -2.91 -13.19 -1.46
N THR A 41 -3.16 -12.74 -2.69
CA THR A 41 -2.61 -13.38 -3.90
C THR A 41 -1.09 -13.36 -3.88
N GLY A 42 -0.50 -12.22 -3.55
CA GLY A 42 0.95 -12.09 -3.38
C GLY A 42 1.49 -13.00 -2.28
N LEU A 43 0.84 -13.01 -1.11
CA LEU A 43 1.22 -13.83 0.04
C LEU A 43 1.19 -15.32 -0.29
N PHE A 44 0.10 -15.82 -0.86
CA PHE A 44 -0.07 -17.25 -1.17
C PHE A 44 0.78 -17.74 -2.33
N SER A 45 1.37 -16.84 -3.12
CA SER A 45 2.36 -17.22 -4.13
C SER A 45 3.76 -17.52 -3.56
N ILE A 46 4.03 -17.15 -2.31
CA ILE A 46 5.33 -17.41 -1.67
C ILE A 46 5.39 -18.89 -1.27
N MET A 47 6.41 -19.61 -1.74
CA MET A 47 6.56 -21.02 -1.39
C MET A 47 6.72 -21.20 0.13
N PRO A 48 6.07 -22.21 0.73
CA PRO A 48 6.22 -22.50 2.15
C PRO A 48 7.70 -22.64 2.57
N GLY A 49 8.08 -22.02 3.69
CA GLY A 49 9.45 -22.02 4.19
C GLY A 49 10.41 -21.07 3.46
N SER A 50 10.02 -20.51 2.31
CA SER A 50 10.81 -19.51 1.59
C SER A 50 10.44 -18.08 2.01
N ASN A 51 11.42 -17.18 2.01
CA ASN A 51 11.23 -15.73 2.20
C ASN A 51 10.26 -15.34 3.34
N GLN A 52 10.36 -16.03 4.49
CA GLN A 52 9.45 -15.92 5.62
C GLN A 52 9.22 -14.48 6.10
N ARG A 53 10.26 -13.63 6.00
CA ARG A 53 10.16 -12.21 6.34
C ARG A 53 9.21 -11.46 5.43
N ALA A 54 9.23 -11.72 4.12
CA ALA A 54 8.29 -11.11 3.18
C ALA A 54 6.86 -11.62 3.44
N SER A 55 6.69 -12.91 3.70
CA SER A 55 5.39 -13.48 4.07
C SER A 55 4.82 -12.82 5.32
N ALA A 56 5.61 -12.68 6.39
CA ALA A 56 5.17 -12.04 7.63
C ALA A 56 4.80 -10.57 7.44
N LEU A 57 5.57 -9.82 6.64
CA LEU A 57 5.27 -8.41 6.34
C LEU A 57 3.99 -8.25 5.50
N ILE A 58 3.77 -9.10 4.50
CA ILE A 58 2.53 -9.01 3.72
C ILE A 58 1.34 -9.46 4.57
N GLN A 59 1.51 -10.49 5.40
CA GLN A 59 0.48 -10.93 6.32
C GLN A 59 0.09 -9.86 7.33
N SER A 60 1.05 -9.05 7.83
CA SER A 60 0.71 -7.93 8.71
C SER A 60 -0.13 -6.89 7.98
N VAL A 61 0.22 -6.54 6.73
CA VAL A 61 -0.58 -5.62 5.90
C VAL A 61 -2.00 -6.16 5.70
N VAL A 62 -2.15 -7.43 5.28
CA VAL A 62 -3.49 -8.04 5.11
C VAL A 62 -4.33 -7.95 6.40
N THR A 63 -3.69 -8.16 7.55
CA THR A 63 -4.37 -8.08 8.86
C THR A 63 -4.83 -6.65 9.15
N GLU A 64 -4.01 -5.66 8.81
CA GLU A 64 -4.35 -4.23 8.94
C GLU A 64 -5.50 -3.84 8.00
N GLU A 65 -5.50 -4.28 6.74
CA GLU A 65 -6.60 -4.00 5.80
C GLU A 65 -7.93 -4.63 6.25
N MET A 66 -7.89 -5.86 6.80
CA MET A 66 -9.07 -6.49 7.40
C MET A 66 -9.57 -5.72 8.64
N LEU A 67 -8.67 -5.16 9.44
CA LEU A 67 -9.02 -4.29 10.56
C LEU A 67 -9.66 -3.00 10.05
N HIS A 68 -9.10 -2.35 9.03
CA HIS A 68 -9.68 -1.14 8.44
C HIS A 68 -11.08 -1.39 7.87
N LEU A 69 -11.27 -2.48 7.13
CA LEU A 69 -12.58 -2.91 6.64
C LEU A 69 -13.59 -3.04 7.78
N THR A 70 -13.16 -3.66 8.90
CA THR A 70 -14.00 -3.85 10.09
C THR A 70 -14.34 -2.51 10.74
N LEU A 71 -13.36 -1.61 10.91
CA LEU A 71 -13.56 -0.29 11.50
C LEU A 71 -14.49 0.58 10.65
N ALA A 72 -14.31 0.61 9.33
CA ALA A 72 -15.18 1.33 8.42
C ALA A 72 -16.62 0.78 8.44
N SER A 73 -16.77 -0.55 8.50
CA SER A 73 -18.07 -1.21 8.65
C SER A 73 -18.76 -0.85 9.97
N ASN A 74 -18.02 -0.83 11.08
CA ASN A 74 -18.53 -0.43 12.38
C ASN A 74 -19.00 1.03 12.39
N ILE A 75 -18.25 1.93 11.73
CA ILE A 75 -18.65 3.33 11.57
C ILE A 75 -19.98 3.40 10.79
N LEU A 76 -20.11 2.69 9.67
CA LEU A 76 -21.35 2.69 8.88
C LEU A 76 -22.54 2.20 9.69
N ILE A 77 -22.37 1.13 10.48
CA ILE A 77 -23.40 0.60 11.37
C ILE A 77 -23.77 1.63 12.44
N ALA A 78 -22.79 2.28 13.07
CA ALA A 78 -23.02 3.27 14.13
C ALA A 78 -23.83 4.48 13.66
N ILE A 79 -23.71 4.88 12.39
CA ILE A 79 -24.48 5.97 11.78
C ILE A 79 -25.80 5.50 11.14
N GLY A 80 -26.22 4.26 11.39
CA GLY A 80 -27.49 3.69 10.94
C GLY A 80 -27.49 3.19 9.49
N GLY A 81 -26.33 2.76 8.98
CA GLY A 81 -26.20 2.01 7.73
C GLY A 81 -26.05 0.50 7.97
N ASN A 82 -26.00 -0.27 6.89
CA ASN A 82 -25.74 -1.71 6.93
C ASN A 82 -24.82 -2.11 5.77
N PRO A 83 -23.55 -2.46 6.00
CA PRO A 83 -22.61 -2.80 4.93
C PRO A 83 -22.97 -4.13 4.28
N ASP A 84 -23.22 -4.13 2.97
CA ASP A 84 -23.37 -5.37 2.19
C ASP A 84 -22.01 -5.82 1.64
N ILE A 85 -21.22 -6.45 2.50
CA ILE A 85 -19.88 -6.94 2.16
C ILE A 85 -19.92 -7.94 0.99
N VAL A 86 -20.97 -8.75 0.88
CA VAL A 86 -21.09 -9.75 -0.19
C VAL A 86 -21.31 -9.05 -1.54
N ALA A 87 -22.21 -8.08 -1.61
CA ALA A 87 -22.42 -7.31 -2.84
C ALA A 87 -21.17 -6.51 -3.22
N ILE A 88 -20.51 -5.87 -2.25
CA ILE A 88 -19.25 -5.15 -2.48
C ILE A 88 -18.21 -6.09 -3.06
N GLY A 89 -17.97 -7.25 -2.44
CA GLY A 89 -17.00 -8.24 -2.92
C GLY A 89 -17.30 -8.74 -4.34
N ARG A 90 -18.58 -8.95 -4.67
CA ARG A 90 -19.01 -9.33 -6.03
C ARG A 90 -18.78 -8.24 -7.07
N SER A 91 -18.73 -6.98 -6.66
CA SER A 91 -18.50 -5.83 -7.55
C SER A 91 -17.02 -5.57 -7.84
N LEU A 92 -16.10 -6.20 -7.09
CA LEU A 92 -14.66 -6.02 -7.29
C LEU A 92 -14.21 -6.72 -8.58
N VAL A 93 -13.42 -6.00 -9.39
CA VAL A 93 -12.91 -6.48 -10.67
C VAL A 93 -11.40 -6.36 -10.69
N TYR A 94 -10.72 -7.43 -11.10
CA TYR A 94 -9.28 -7.47 -11.28
C TYR A 94 -8.91 -8.07 -12.65
N PRO A 95 -7.95 -7.49 -13.40
CA PRO A 95 -7.34 -6.20 -13.13
C PRO A 95 -8.34 -5.05 -13.28
N GLY A 96 -8.25 -4.05 -12.42
CA GLY A 96 -9.16 -2.91 -12.43
C GLY A 96 -8.68 -1.74 -11.57
N PRO A 97 -9.33 -0.57 -11.67
CA PRO A 97 -9.02 0.57 -10.81
C PRO A 97 -9.49 0.31 -9.37
N LEU A 98 -8.94 1.05 -8.42
CA LEU A 98 -9.50 1.11 -7.06
C LEU A 98 -10.91 1.74 -7.08
N PRO A 99 -11.79 1.39 -6.12
CA PRO A 99 -13.09 2.01 -5.95
C PRO A 99 -13.04 3.54 -5.94
N ASP A 100 -14.08 4.17 -6.50
CA ASP A 100 -14.20 5.63 -6.70
C ASP A 100 -13.05 6.27 -7.51
N LYS A 101 -12.31 5.44 -8.28
CA LYS A 101 -11.13 5.84 -9.06
C LYS A 101 -10.13 6.64 -8.22
N ILE A 102 -9.93 6.18 -6.99
CA ILE A 102 -8.86 6.68 -6.13
C ILE A 102 -7.54 6.33 -6.83
N ASP A 103 -6.74 7.37 -7.09
CA ASP A 103 -5.54 7.29 -7.95
C ASP A 103 -5.85 6.72 -9.36
N ASN A 104 -6.44 7.57 -10.23
CA ASN A 104 -7.03 7.18 -11.53
C ASN A 104 -6.10 6.36 -12.46
N ASP A 105 -4.79 6.42 -12.25
CA ASP A 105 -3.79 5.74 -13.07
C ASP A 105 -3.42 4.35 -12.55
N LEU A 106 -3.81 4.01 -11.31
CA LEU A 106 -3.45 2.74 -10.68
C LEU A 106 -4.40 1.61 -11.12
N GLN A 107 -3.83 0.64 -11.85
CA GLN A 107 -4.49 -0.62 -12.17
C GLN A 107 -4.02 -1.70 -11.21
N VAL A 108 -4.94 -2.24 -10.42
CA VAL A 108 -4.66 -3.26 -9.42
C VAL A 108 -4.97 -4.63 -10.02
N GLY A 109 -3.93 -5.45 -10.16
CA GLY A 109 -4.03 -6.83 -10.64
C GLY A 109 -3.70 -7.86 -9.57
N LEU A 110 -4.16 -9.09 -9.79
CA LEU A 110 -3.81 -10.27 -9.00
C LEU A 110 -2.60 -10.95 -9.63
N ALA A 111 -1.47 -10.97 -8.94
CA ALA A 111 -0.25 -11.59 -9.42
C ALA A 111 0.60 -12.12 -8.26
N ALA A 112 1.49 -13.07 -8.59
CA ALA A 112 2.49 -13.56 -7.66
C ALA A 112 3.42 -12.43 -7.18
N LEU A 113 3.97 -12.59 -5.97
CA LEU A 113 4.90 -11.64 -5.38
C LEU A 113 6.15 -11.53 -6.27
N SER A 114 6.32 -10.35 -6.84
CA SER A 114 7.45 -9.99 -7.69
C SER A 114 7.84 -8.55 -7.43
N LYS A 115 9.03 -8.13 -7.87
CA LYS A 115 9.44 -6.72 -7.75
C LYS A 115 8.44 -5.77 -8.44
N PRO A 116 7.95 -6.05 -9.66
CA PRO A 116 6.91 -5.24 -10.28
C PRO A 116 5.61 -5.19 -9.46
N GLN A 117 5.12 -6.33 -8.96
CA GLN A 117 3.89 -6.35 -8.15
C GLN A 117 4.04 -5.51 -6.87
N LEU A 118 5.19 -5.65 -6.19
CA LEU A 118 5.48 -4.88 -4.98
C LEU A 118 5.57 -3.38 -5.28
N GLN A 119 6.32 -2.99 -6.32
CA GLN A 119 6.62 -1.58 -6.59
C GLN A 119 5.46 -0.84 -7.26
N ASN A 120 4.77 -1.48 -8.20
CA ASN A 120 3.78 -0.83 -9.03
C ASN A 120 2.36 -0.96 -8.48
N VAL A 121 2.11 -1.97 -7.64
CA VAL A 121 0.79 -2.19 -7.02
C VAL A 121 0.85 -1.90 -5.53
N PHE A 122 1.56 -2.72 -4.74
CA PHE A 122 1.50 -2.61 -3.25
C PHE A 122 1.99 -1.24 -2.75
N MET A 123 3.16 -0.80 -3.20
CA MET A 123 3.70 0.51 -2.82
C MET A 123 2.89 1.68 -3.38
N ALA A 124 2.17 1.48 -4.50
CA ALA A 124 1.32 2.51 -5.08
C ALA A 124 0.02 2.67 -4.28
N ILE A 125 -0.61 1.55 -3.87
CA ILE A 125 -1.75 1.53 -2.95
C ILE A 125 -1.40 2.30 -1.66
N GLU A 126 -0.24 2.03 -1.07
CA GLU A 126 0.15 2.63 0.22
C GLU A 126 0.81 3.99 0.16
N ARG A 127 0.93 4.57 -1.04
CA ARG A 127 1.70 5.79 -1.25
C ARG A 127 1.15 6.92 -0.36
N PRO A 128 1.96 7.49 0.54
CA PRO A 128 1.47 8.50 1.47
C PRO A 128 1.18 9.82 0.76
N GLU A 129 0.24 10.57 1.33
CA GLU A 129 0.01 11.97 0.97
C GLU A 129 1.15 12.84 1.49
N THR A 130 2.08 13.20 0.60
CA THR A 130 3.15 14.16 0.92
C THR A 130 2.88 15.52 0.30
N LYS A 131 3.19 16.58 1.04
CA LYS A 131 3.32 17.93 0.47
C LYS A 131 4.57 18.00 -0.43
N PRO A 132 4.60 18.89 -1.45
CA PRO A 132 5.82 19.12 -2.22
C PRO A 132 6.99 19.48 -1.29
N GLY A 133 8.08 18.69 -1.35
CA GLY A 133 9.28 18.88 -0.52
C GLY A 133 9.42 17.96 0.69
N GLU A 134 8.38 17.19 1.06
CA GLU A 134 8.49 16.23 2.18
C GLU A 134 9.29 14.98 1.79
N ILE A 135 10.25 14.63 2.65
CA ILE A 135 11.09 13.44 2.48
C ILE A 135 10.31 12.23 3.00
N LEU A 136 9.95 11.32 2.09
CA LEU A 136 9.38 10.03 2.47
C LEU A 136 10.32 9.28 3.43
N PRO A 137 9.82 8.63 4.50
CA PRO A 137 10.64 7.96 5.52
C PRO A 137 11.71 7.03 4.94
N ALA A 138 11.42 6.38 3.81
CA ALA A 138 12.33 5.44 3.12
C ALA A 138 13.34 6.07 2.14
N LYS A 139 13.24 7.38 1.82
CA LYS A 139 14.15 8.04 0.86
C LYS A 139 15.58 8.22 1.39
N LYS A 140 15.84 8.00 2.69
CA LYS A 140 17.18 8.15 3.29
C LYS A 140 18.18 7.03 2.94
N CYS A 141 17.78 5.94 2.29
CA CYS A 141 18.67 4.77 2.16
C CYS A 141 19.60 4.75 0.92
N ARG A 142 19.71 5.84 0.14
CA ARG A 142 20.67 5.94 -0.99
C ARG A 142 21.87 6.85 -0.75
N SER A 143 21.79 7.82 0.15
CA SER A 143 22.87 8.79 0.37
C SER A 143 23.97 8.31 1.32
N LEU A 144 23.78 7.19 2.03
CA LEU A 144 24.76 6.63 2.98
C LEU A 144 25.72 5.58 2.37
N ARG A 145 25.64 5.30 1.07
CA ARG A 145 26.62 4.47 0.36
C ARG A 145 27.46 5.32 -0.59
N ARG A 146 28.32 6.19 -0.05
CA ARG A 146 29.49 6.76 -0.77
C ARG A 146 30.36 7.58 0.18
N SER A 147 31.30 6.91 0.83
CA SER A 147 32.66 7.41 1.11
C SER A 147 33.44 6.43 2.02
N THR A 148 33.85 5.28 1.48
CA THR A 148 35.14 4.73 1.92
C THR A 148 36.22 5.52 1.17
N PRO A 149 37.10 6.26 1.85
CA PRO A 149 38.28 6.80 1.18
C PRO A 149 39.14 5.63 0.74
N ALA A 150 39.45 5.57 -0.55
CA ALA A 150 40.46 4.69 -1.08
C ALA A 150 41.83 5.19 -0.58
N ASN A 151 42.31 4.65 0.54
CA ASN A 151 43.70 4.86 0.94
C ASN A 151 44.60 3.94 0.09
N SER A 152 45.19 4.57 -0.93
CA SER A 152 46.54 4.38 -1.45
C SER A 152 47.20 3.02 -1.22
N ALA A 153 47.37 2.28 -2.32
CA ALA A 153 48.35 1.23 -2.45
C ALA A 153 49.78 1.76 -2.16
N PRO A 154 50.65 1.00 -1.46
CA PRO A 154 52.08 1.21 -1.54
C PRO A 154 52.64 0.46 -2.76
N SER A 155 53.44 1.20 -3.52
CA SER A 155 54.21 0.75 -4.67
C SER A 155 55.11 -0.45 -4.36
N ALA A 156 55.13 -1.42 -5.27
CA ALA A 156 56.15 -2.45 -5.31
C ALA A 156 57.56 -1.82 -5.47
N SER A 157 58.46 -2.10 -4.55
CA SER A 157 59.90 -1.99 -4.77
C SER A 157 60.56 -3.33 -4.49
N SER A 158 61.23 -3.83 -5.52
CA SER A 158 62.03 -5.05 -5.48
C SER A 158 63.26 -4.83 -4.61
N THR A 159 63.53 -5.70 -3.65
CA THR A 159 64.92 -5.97 -3.21
C THR A 159 65.07 -7.42 -2.73
N ARG A 160 66.28 -7.93 -2.95
CA ARG A 160 66.74 -9.32 -3.01
C ARG A 160 66.81 -10.05 -1.66
N ARG A 161 66.78 -11.39 -1.76
CA ARG A 161 67.54 -12.41 -0.98
C ARG A 161 67.73 -12.17 0.53
N CYS A 162 67.15 -13.05 1.34
CA CYS A 162 67.80 -14.20 1.96
C CYS A 162 66.73 -15.19 2.42
#